data_AF-A0A6B2DPB8-F1
#
_entry.id   AF-A0A6B2DPB8-F1
#
_cell.length_a   1.000
_cell.length_b   1.000
_cell.length_c   1.000
_cell.angle_alpha   90.00
_cell.angle_beta   90.00
_cell.angle_gamma   90.00
#
_symmetry.space_group_name_H-M   'P 1'
#
loop_
_entity.id
_entity.type
_entity.pdbx_description
1 polymer ?
#
loop_
_entity_poly.entity_id
_entity_poly.type
_entity_poly.pdbx_seq_one_letter_code
_entity_poly.pdbx_strand_id
1 'polypeptide(L)'
;MTANPAASASPPSRACGSSSIRGPLTAPTRCRTRRDRGGRRSASSNRPPGQAADHHVVRAIARQHGATPAQVALAWLLHLSPNILLIPGTTSVTHLKDNLAADRLRLAPDEMRELNQVAATA
;
A
#
# COMPACT_ATOMS: atom_id res chain seq x y z
N MET A 1 -27.37 -19.80 45.83
CA MET A 1 -27.85 -19.12 44.61
C MET A 1 -28.13 -17.68 44.96
N THR A 2 -27.12 -16.82 44.85
CA THR A 2 -27.18 -15.41 45.22
C THR A 2 -26.90 -14.58 43.97
N ALA A 3 -27.87 -13.76 43.58
CA ALA A 3 -27.84 -12.93 42.38
C ALA A 3 -26.85 -11.77 42.52
N ASN A 4 -26.17 -11.42 41.42
CA ASN A 4 -25.14 -10.39 41.33
C ASN A 4 -25.77 -9.06 40.83
N PRO A 5 -25.52 -7.90 41.46
CA PRO A 5 -26.08 -6.62 41.03
C PRO A 5 -25.12 -5.79 40.16
N ALA A 6 -25.70 -4.78 39.52
CA ALA A 6 -25.06 -3.57 38.98
C ALA A 6 -24.27 -3.69 37.65
N ALA A 7 -25.00 -3.56 36.53
CA ALA A 7 -24.46 -3.02 35.30
C ALA A 7 -24.17 -1.52 35.49
N SER A 8 -22.90 -1.13 35.38
CA SER A 8 -22.48 0.28 35.40
C SER A 8 -22.57 0.86 33.98
N ALA A 9 -23.49 1.80 33.79
CA ALA A 9 -23.57 2.62 32.59
C ALA A 9 -22.47 3.70 32.62
N SER A 10 -21.66 3.78 31.57
CA SER A 10 -20.66 4.85 31.37
C SER A 10 -21.29 6.11 30.73
N PRO A 11 -20.75 7.31 30.99
CA PRO A 11 -21.39 8.59 30.65
C PRO A 11 -21.25 8.96 29.16
N PRO A 12 -22.11 9.86 28.63
CA PRO A 12 -22.05 10.26 27.23
C PRO A 12 -20.83 11.15 26.92
N SER A 13 -20.25 10.88 25.76
CA SER A 13 -19.10 11.59 25.18
C SER A 13 -19.40 13.08 24.95
N ARG A 14 -18.55 13.95 25.50
CA ARG A 14 -18.49 15.38 25.21
C ARG A 14 -18.38 15.61 23.69
N ALA A 15 -19.28 16.42 23.14
CA ALA A 15 -19.17 16.90 21.77
C ALA A 15 -17.93 17.82 21.65
N CYS A 16 -17.00 17.50 20.74
CA CYS A 16 -16.02 18.49 20.30
C CYS A 16 -16.75 19.59 19.53
N GLY A 17 -16.58 20.83 19.99
CA GLY A 17 -17.28 22.01 19.49
C GLY A 17 -17.05 22.24 18.00
N SER A 18 -18.13 22.63 17.32
CA SER A 18 -18.11 23.12 15.96
C SER A 18 -17.70 24.59 15.95
N SER A 19 -16.55 24.92 15.37
CA SER A 19 -16.36 26.27 14.84
C SER A 19 -17.01 26.34 13.46
N SER A 20 -18.04 27.17 13.41
CA SER A 20 -18.99 27.41 12.32
C SER A 20 -18.33 27.71 10.97
N ILE A 21 -18.77 27.03 9.91
CA ILE A 21 -18.77 27.58 8.55
C ILE A 21 -20.21 27.55 8.06
N ARG A 22 -20.78 28.75 7.90
CA ARG A 22 -22.18 29.05 7.64
C ARG A 22 -22.61 28.55 6.24
N GLY A 23 -23.66 27.72 6.15
CA GLY A 23 -24.40 27.39 4.92
C GLY A 23 -24.84 25.92 4.81
N PRO A 24 -26.07 25.58 4.36
CA PRO A 24 -26.61 24.23 4.51
C PRO A 24 -26.18 23.32 3.36
N LEU A 25 -25.23 22.42 3.62
CA LEU A 25 -25.10 21.16 2.89
C LEU A 25 -25.67 20.06 3.77
N THR A 26 -26.95 19.77 3.58
CA THR A 26 -27.65 18.67 4.24
C THR A 26 -27.15 17.33 3.71
N ALA A 27 -26.07 16.84 4.30
CA ALA A 27 -25.82 15.41 4.52
C ALA A 27 -24.86 15.32 5.72
N PRO A 28 -25.16 14.51 6.75
CA PRO A 28 -24.29 14.43 7.93
C PRO A 28 -22.95 13.81 7.52
N THR A 29 -21.93 14.65 7.36
CA THR A 29 -20.55 14.17 7.21
C THR A 29 -20.10 13.68 8.58
N ARG A 30 -20.34 12.40 8.85
CA ARG A 30 -19.89 11.75 10.07
C ARG A 30 -18.36 11.65 10.00
N CYS A 31 -17.65 12.45 10.80
CA CYS A 31 -16.22 12.23 11.06
C CYS A 31 -16.05 10.84 11.69
N ARG A 32 -15.70 9.84 10.87
CA ARG A 32 -15.46 8.49 11.36
C ARG A 32 -14.18 8.49 12.20
N THR A 33 -14.32 8.30 13.51
CA THR A 33 -13.17 7.97 14.35
C THR A 33 -12.69 6.56 14.00
N ARG A 34 -11.38 6.34 14.08
CA ARG A 34 -10.69 5.08 13.74
C ARG A 34 -11.18 3.85 14.52
N ARG A 35 -11.93 4.05 15.63
CA ARG A 35 -12.29 3.01 16.59
C ARG A 35 -13.63 2.31 16.32
N ASP A 36 -14.48 2.87 15.46
CA ASP A 36 -15.83 2.33 15.15
C ASP A 36 -15.80 1.19 14.10
N ARG A 37 -14.71 0.42 14.05
CA ARG A 37 -14.52 -0.70 13.12
C ARG A 37 -14.48 -2.03 13.88
N GLY A 38 -15.60 -2.41 14.48
CA GLY A 38 -15.84 -3.84 14.71
C GLY A 38 -15.69 -4.56 13.36
N GLY A 39 -14.68 -5.43 13.24
CA GLY A 39 -14.41 -6.24 12.06
C GLY A 39 -13.85 -5.47 10.86
N ARG A 40 -12.55 -5.13 10.86
CA ARG A 40 -11.81 -4.91 9.61
C ARG A 40 -10.52 -5.68 9.65
N ARG A 41 -10.42 -6.70 8.79
CA ARG A 41 -9.14 -7.31 8.39
C ARG A 41 -8.18 -6.16 8.10
N SER A 42 -7.09 -6.05 8.86
CA SER A 42 -5.96 -5.21 8.47
C SER A 42 -5.22 -5.93 7.34
N ALA A 43 -5.84 -5.95 6.16
CA ALA A 43 -5.09 -5.91 4.93
C ALA A 43 -5.22 -4.46 4.46
N SER A 44 -4.44 -3.56 5.08
CA SER A 44 -3.94 -2.44 4.29
C SER A 44 -3.16 -3.13 3.20
N SER A 45 -3.69 -3.20 1.99
CA SER A 45 -2.98 -3.80 0.88
C SER A 45 -1.84 -2.87 0.49
N ASN A 46 -0.80 -2.82 1.32
CA ASN A 46 0.56 -2.79 0.83
C ASN A 46 0.78 -4.16 0.19
N ARG A 47 0.05 -4.42 -0.90
CA ARG A 47 0.47 -5.45 -1.84
C ARG A 47 1.83 -4.90 -2.30
N PRO A 48 2.95 -5.63 -2.14
CA PRO A 48 4.15 -5.28 -2.89
C PRO A 48 3.73 -5.18 -4.37
N PRO A 49 4.59 -4.76 -5.30
CA PRO A 49 4.37 -5.13 -6.71
C PRO A 49 4.23 -6.68 -6.95
N GLY A 50 4.14 -7.49 -5.89
CA GLY A 50 4.03 -8.95 -5.74
C GLY A 50 2.77 -9.61 -6.28
N GLN A 51 2.45 -9.33 -7.53
CA GLN A 51 2.18 -10.47 -8.42
C GLN A 51 3.35 -10.65 -9.37
N ALA A 52 3.90 -9.54 -9.91
CA ALA A 52 5.13 -9.56 -10.68
C ALA A 52 6.35 -9.91 -9.79
N ALA A 53 6.51 -9.27 -8.63
CA ALA A 53 7.72 -9.45 -7.79
C ALA A 53 7.88 -10.87 -7.21
N ASP A 54 6.79 -11.64 -7.13
CA ASP A 54 6.82 -13.02 -6.63
C ASP A 54 7.08 -14.05 -7.73
N HIS A 55 7.00 -13.66 -9.00
CA HIS A 55 7.25 -14.54 -10.12
C HIS A 55 8.72 -15.00 -10.17
N HIS A 56 8.93 -16.29 -10.45
CA HIS A 56 10.28 -16.90 -10.40
C HIS A 56 11.28 -16.23 -11.36
N VAL A 57 10.82 -15.78 -12.54
CA VAL A 57 11.62 -15.00 -13.51
C VAL A 57 12.13 -13.69 -12.87
N VAL A 58 11.27 -12.93 -12.20
CA VAL A 58 11.67 -11.68 -11.53
C VAL A 58 12.71 -11.96 -10.45
N ARG A 59 12.55 -13.04 -9.69
CA ARG A 59 13.53 -13.49 -8.68
C ARG A 59 14.85 -13.98 -9.29
N ALA A 60 14.84 -14.50 -10.51
CA ALA A 60 16.06 -14.92 -11.22
C ALA A 60 16.84 -13.70 -11.69
N ILE A 61 16.18 -12.76 -12.37
CA ILE A 61 16.77 -11.50 -12.82
C ILE A 61 17.29 -10.69 -11.63
N ALA A 62 16.51 -10.61 -10.54
CA ALA A 62 16.96 -9.93 -9.31
C ALA A 62 18.30 -10.50 -8.79
N ARG A 63 18.47 -11.83 -8.82
CA ARG A 63 19.71 -12.47 -8.40
C ARG A 63 20.88 -12.18 -9.34
N GLN A 64 20.66 -12.15 -10.66
CA GLN A 64 21.70 -11.82 -11.63
C GLN A 64 22.23 -10.39 -11.44
N HIS A 65 21.35 -9.46 -11.08
CA HIS A 65 21.71 -8.06 -10.86
C HIS A 65 22.11 -7.71 -9.42
N GLY A 66 22.06 -8.68 -8.48
CA GLY A 66 22.27 -8.40 -7.05
C GLY A 66 21.23 -7.43 -6.46
N ALA A 67 20.04 -7.40 -7.05
CA ALA A 67 18.94 -6.49 -6.73
C ALA A 67 17.83 -7.22 -5.97
N THR A 68 16.90 -6.46 -5.40
CA THR A 68 15.65 -7.01 -4.84
C THR A 68 14.61 -7.22 -5.93
N PRO A 69 13.68 -8.18 -5.79
CA PRO A 69 12.58 -8.35 -6.76
C PRO A 69 11.71 -7.09 -6.91
N ALA A 70 11.60 -6.28 -5.85
CA ALA A 70 10.91 -5.00 -5.89
C ALA A 70 11.64 -3.97 -6.77
N GLN A 71 12.98 -3.92 -6.72
CA GLN A 71 13.78 -3.08 -7.60
C GLN A 71 13.60 -3.46 -9.07
N VAL A 72 13.64 -4.76 -9.39
CA VAL A 72 13.44 -5.24 -10.77
C VAL A 72 12.05 -4.86 -11.29
N ALA A 73 11.00 -5.06 -10.49
CA ALA A 73 9.64 -4.72 -10.88
C ALA A 73 9.46 -3.20 -11.11
N LEU A 74 10.03 -2.36 -10.25
CA LEU A 74 9.99 -0.90 -10.40
C LEU A 74 10.82 -0.43 -11.61
N ALA A 75 12.02 -0.99 -11.81
CA ALA A 75 12.86 -0.67 -12.95
C ALA A 75 12.15 -0.99 -14.26
N TRP A 76 11.51 -2.17 -14.35
CA TRP A 76 10.71 -2.56 -15.51
C TRP A 76 9.58 -1.56 -15.80
N LEU A 77 8.82 -1.16 -14.78
CA LEU A 77 7.75 -0.17 -14.93
C LEU A 77 8.26 1.20 -15.44
N LEU A 78 9.43 1.65 -14.97
CA LEU A 78 10.06 2.89 -15.43
C LEU A 78 10.50 2.81 -16.90
N HIS A 79 10.84 1.62 -17.40
CA HIS A 79 11.27 1.42 -18.79
C HIS A 79 10.11 1.37 -19.79
N LEU A 80 8.85 1.23 -19.34
CA LEU A 80 7.70 1.12 -20.24
C LEU A 80 7.46 2.38 -21.09
N SER A 81 7.77 3.56 -20.54
CA SER A 81 7.67 4.83 -21.27
C SER A 81 8.45 5.92 -20.54
N PRO A 82 9.11 6.85 -21.27
CA PRO A 82 9.86 7.94 -20.66
C PRO A 82 9.00 8.92 -19.84
N ASN A 83 7.68 8.87 -19.97
CA ASN A 83 6.75 9.78 -19.29
C ASN A 83 6.03 9.14 -18.08
N ILE A 84 6.49 7.99 -17.59
CA ILE A 84 5.91 7.33 -16.41
C ILE A 84 6.66 7.79 -15.15
N LEU A 85 5.92 8.39 -14.22
CA LEU A 85 6.40 8.68 -12.88
C LEU A 85 5.75 7.73 -11.87
N LEU A 86 6.56 6.91 -11.21
CA LEU A 86 6.09 6.02 -10.15
C LEU A 86 6.07 6.75 -8.79
N ILE A 87 4.98 6.59 -8.03
CA ILE A 87 4.84 7.11 -6.67
C ILE A 87 4.69 5.91 -5.70
N PRO A 88 5.73 5.10 -5.52
CA PRO A 88 5.63 3.91 -4.68
C PRO A 88 5.50 4.29 -3.21
N GLY A 89 4.39 3.90 -2.59
CA GLY A 89 4.14 4.10 -1.16
C GLY A 89 4.96 3.15 -0.30
N THR A 90 5.56 3.67 0.78
CA THR A 90 6.23 2.85 1.80
C THR A 90 6.26 3.54 3.16
N THR A 91 6.20 2.77 4.23
CA THR A 91 6.42 3.21 5.62
C THR A 91 7.77 2.73 6.18
N SER A 92 8.54 1.96 5.39
CA SER A 92 9.85 1.43 5.77
C SER A 92 10.97 2.12 5.01
N VAL A 93 12.02 2.50 5.75
CA VAL A 93 13.24 3.11 5.17
C VAL A 93 13.96 2.14 4.24
N THR A 94 13.94 0.83 4.53
CA THR A 94 14.56 -0.18 3.66
C THR A 94 13.89 -0.21 2.30
N HIS A 95 12.56 -0.28 2.26
CA HIS A 95 11.83 -0.23 0.99
C HIS A 95 11.99 1.12 0.28
N LEU A 96 12.13 2.24 1.02
CA LEU A 96 12.44 3.52 0.41
C LEU A 96 13.78 3.47 -0.33
N LYS A 97 14.81 2.89 0.29
CA LYS A 97 16.12 2.69 -0.35
C LYS A 97 16.01 1.82 -1.60
N ASP A 98 15.24 0.73 -1.52
CA ASP A 98 15.01 -0.14 -2.67
C ASP A 98 14.31 0.59 -3.81
N ASN A 99 13.27 1.35 -3.51
CA ASN A 99 12.53 2.14 -4.49
C ASN A 99 13.42 3.14 -5.22
N LEU A 100 14.32 3.81 -4.49
CA LEU A 100 15.25 4.80 -5.06
C LEU A 100 16.35 4.14 -5.90
N ALA A 101 16.79 2.94 -5.53
CA ALA A 101 17.82 2.21 -6.27
C ALA A 101 17.30 1.60 -7.59
N ALA A 102 15.99 1.41 -7.74
CA ALA A 102 15.38 0.85 -8.94
C ALA A 102 15.68 1.64 -10.22
N ASP A 103 15.76 2.97 -10.17
CA ASP A 103 16.07 3.83 -11.32
C ASP A 103 17.48 3.61 -11.90
N ARG A 104 18.39 3.08 -11.08
CA ARG A 104 19.78 2.80 -11.50
C ARG A 104 19.94 1.42 -12.13
N LEU A 105 18.94 0.56 -11.99
CA LEU A 105 18.98 -0.77 -12.57
C LEU A 105 18.81 -0.70 -14.08
N ARG A 106 19.70 -1.36 -14.82
CA ARG A 106 19.68 -1.42 -16.28
C ARG A 106 19.36 -2.85 -16.68
N LEU A 107 18.14 -3.05 -17.17
CA LEU A 107 17.66 -4.35 -17.63
C LEU A 107 18.07 -4.54 -19.09
N ALA A 108 18.61 -5.71 -19.41
CA ALA A 108 18.96 -6.07 -20.77
C ALA A 108 17.69 -6.21 -21.64
N PRO A 109 17.78 -6.04 -22.97
CA PRO A 109 16.62 -6.18 -23.86
C PRO A 109 15.93 -7.55 -23.75
N ASP A 110 16.68 -8.62 -23.52
CA ASP A 110 16.12 -9.97 -23.36
C ASP A 110 15.38 -10.12 -22.04
N GLU A 111 15.93 -9.60 -20.94
CA GLU A 111 15.28 -9.56 -19.62
C GLU A 111 13.98 -8.74 -19.67
N MET A 112 13.99 -7.61 -20.37
CA MET A 112 12.79 -6.80 -20.60
C MET A 112 11.71 -7.58 -21.36
N ARG A 113 12.08 -8.40 -22.36
CA ARG A 113 11.12 -9.26 -23.07
C ARG A 113 10.55 -10.33 -22.16
N GLU A 114 11.38 -10.99 -21.35
CA GLU A 114 10.91 -11.99 -20.37
C GLU A 114 9.93 -11.37 -19.37
N LEU A 115 10.26 -10.19 -18.82
CA LEU A 115 9.40 -9.48 -17.88
C LEU A 115 8.06 -9.06 -18.52
N ASN A 116 8.07 -8.62 -19.78
CA ASN A 116 6.85 -8.32 -20.52
C ASN A 116 5.96 -9.56 -20.70
N GLN A 117 6.54 -10.74 -20.96
CA GLN A 117 5.77 -11.98 -21.07
C GLN A 117 5.13 -12.35 -19.74
N VAL A 118 5.88 -12.24 -18.63
CA VAL A 118 5.35 -12.46 -17.28
C VAL A 118 4.18 -11.54 -17.00
N ALA A 119 4.31 -10.25 -17.29
CA ALA A 119 3.27 -9.25 -17.08
C ALA A 119 2.02 -9.48 -17.95
N ALA A 120 2.17 -10.07 -19.14
CA ALA A 120 1.04 -10.42 -20.01
C ALA A 120 0.27 -11.66 -19.53
N THR A 121 0.90 -12.51 -18.71
CA THR A 121 0.30 -13.75 -18.17
C THR A 121 -0.22 -13.64 -16.74
N ALA A 122 0.11 -12.53 -16.05
CA ALA A 122 -0.29 -12.25 -14.67
C ALA A 122 -1.65 -11.55 -14.60
#